data_AF-A0A4S0JGK5-F1
#
_entry.id   AF-A0A4S0JGK5-F1
#
_cell.length_a   1.000
_cell.length_b   1.000
_cell.length_c   1.000
_cell.angle_alpha   90.00
_cell.angle_beta   90.00
_cell.angle_gamma   90.00
#
_symmetry.space_group_name_H-M   'P 1'
#
loop_
_entity.id
_entity.type
_entity.pdbx_description
1 polymer ?
#
loop_
_entity_poly.entity_id
_entity_poly.type
_entity_poly.pdbx_seq_one_letter_code
_entity_poly.pdbx_strand_id
1 'polypeptide(L)' 'MQSPHSPVDDLELSVRTGNVLRRYGITTIDRFLQLTKPEVMFFRHAGAKTWREIQEVQINLRRNERRQSLPGRAAELL' A
#
# COMPACT_ATOMS: atom_id res chain seq x y z
N MET A 1 -6.16 -6.64 11.36
CA MET A 1 -6.33 -6.67 9.89
C MET A 1 -6.54 -5.23 9.44
N GLN A 2 -5.74 -4.71 8.51
CA GLN A 2 -6.17 -3.52 7.77
C GLN A 2 -7.12 -4.04 6.68
N SER A 3 -8.34 -3.52 6.65
CA SER A 3 -9.33 -3.94 5.66
C SER A 3 -8.94 -3.36 4.30
N PRO A 4 -9.24 -4.03 3.17
CA PRO A 4 -8.96 -3.48 1.83
C PRO A 4 -9.64 -2.11 1.59
N HIS A 5 -10.73 -1.84 2.32
CA HIS A 5 -11.45 -0.57 2.31
C HIS A 5 -10.94 0.46 3.32
N SER A 6 -9.89 0.13 4.10
CA SER A 6 -9.25 1.09 4.99
C SER A 6 -8.68 2.25 4.18
N PRO A 7 -8.69 3.47 4.74
CA PRO A 7 -8.20 4.64 4.05
C PRO A 7 -6.67 4.59 3.88
N VAL A 8 -6.15 5.12 2.77
CA VAL A 8 -4.70 5.24 2.56
C VAL A 8 -4.03 6.22 3.52
N ASP A 9 -4.81 7.10 4.15
CA ASP A 9 -4.30 8.08 5.11
C ASP A 9 -3.82 7.40 6.42
N ASP A 10 -4.21 6.15 6.67
CA ASP A 10 -3.69 5.33 7.78
C ASP A 10 -2.27 4.79 7.50
N LEU A 11 -1.77 4.94 6.27
CA LEU A 11 -0.42 4.53 5.89
C LEU A 11 0.59 5.65 6.24
N GLU A 12 1.75 5.24 6.76
CA GLU A 12 2.88 6.15 6.97
C GLU A 12 3.54 6.52 5.64
N LEU A 13 2.99 7.53 4.96
CA LEU A 13 3.48 8.06 3.68
C LEU A 13 3.98 9.50 3.85
N SER A 14 4.94 9.89 3.02
CA SER A 14 5.35 11.29 2.93
C SER A 14 4.19 12.19 2.49
N VAL A 15 4.19 13.44 2.96
CA VAL A 15 3.21 14.46 2.58
C VAL A 15 3.07 14.59 1.06
N ARG A 16 4.19 14.49 0.32
CA ARG A 16 4.18 14.55 -1.15
C ARG A 16 3.40 13.38 -1.74
N THR A 17 3.68 12.16 -1.31
CA THR A 17 3.01 10.96 -1.84
C THR A 17 1.53 10.97 -1.46
N GLY A 18 1.18 11.33 -0.22
CA GLY A 18 -0.21 11.53 0.18
C GLY A 18 -0.95 12.57 -0.67
N ASN A 19 -0.30 13.69 -0.99
CA ASN A 19 -0.88 14.71 -1.88
C ASN A 19 -1.09 14.22 -3.32
N VAL A 20 -0.18 13.39 -3.85
CA VAL A 20 -0.37 12.74 -5.16
C VAL A 20 -1.57 11.81 -5.11
N LEU A 21 -1.65 10.92 -4.12
CA LEU A 21 -2.76 9.96 -3.99
C LEU A 21 -4.12 10.66 -3.90
N ARG A 22 -4.25 11.67 -3.02
CA ARG A 22 -5.48 12.47 -2.88
C ARG A 22 -5.88 13.17 -4.17
N ARG A 23 -4.92 13.75 -4.91
CA ARG A 23 -5.19 14.42 -6.19
C ARG A 23 -5.77 13.47 -7.24
N TYR A 24 -5.37 12.20 -7.22
CA TYR A 24 -5.82 11.18 -8.16
C TYR A 24 -6.94 10.29 -7.60
N GLY A 25 -7.55 10.67 -6.47
CA GLY A 25 -8.70 9.97 -5.89
C GLY A 25 -8.38 8.58 -5.33
N ILE A 26 -7.11 8.31 -5.02
CA ILE A 26 -6.70 7.03 -4.43
C ILE A 26 -6.89 7.15 -2.92
N THR A 27 -8.02 6.64 -2.42
CA THR A 27 -8.45 6.79 -1.03
C THR A 27 -8.40 5.49 -0.24
N THR A 28 -8.38 4.33 -0.90
CA THR A 28 -8.39 3.01 -0.24
C THR A 28 -7.10 2.24 -0.44
N ILE A 29 -6.77 1.38 0.54
CA ILE A 29 -5.61 0.49 0.46
C ILE A 29 -5.69 -0.44 -0.74
N ASP A 30 -6.87 -0.97 -1.08
CA ASP A 30 -7.04 -1.82 -2.27
C ASP A 30 -6.65 -1.08 -3.55
N ARG A 31 -7.14 0.16 -3.74
CA ARG A 31 -6.75 0.97 -4.90
C ARG A 31 -5.25 1.28 -4.89
N PHE A 32 -4.68 1.56 -3.72
CA PHE A 32 -3.24 1.80 -3.56
C PHE A 32 -2.39 0.58 -3.95
N LEU A 33 -2.79 -0.63 -3.57
CA LEU A 33 -2.07 -1.87 -3.89
C LEU A 33 -2.09 -2.23 -5.38
N GLN A 34 -3.04 -1.68 -6.14
CA GLN A 34 -3.16 -1.85 -7.59
C GLN A 34 -2.34 -0.86 -8.40
N LEU A 35 -1.78 0.19 -7.78
CA LEU A 35 -0.97 1.19 -8.48
C LEU A 35 0.26 0.57 -9.12
N THR A 36 0.50 0.94 -10.37
CA THR A 36 1.66 0.49 -11.15
C THR A 36 2.65 1.62 -11.39
N LYS A 37 3.91 1.26 -11.67
CA LYS A 37 4.95 2.24 -11.99
C LYS A 37 4.56 3.15 -13.16
N PRO A 38 4.10 2.62 -14.31
CA PRO A 38 3.72 3.49 -15.43
C PRO A 38 2.62 4.46 -15.04
N GLU A 39 1.57 3.99 -14.34
CA GLU A 39 0.47 4.84 -13.88
C GLU A 39 0.95 5.98 -12.98
N VAL A 40 1.74 5.65 -11.95
CA VAL A 40 2.30 6.66 -11.03
C VAL A 40 3.22 7.64 -11.76
N MET A 41 3.95 7.22 -12.79
CA MET A 41 4.81 8.12 -13.57
C MET A 41 4.02 9.09 -14.47
N PHE A 42 2.74 8.81 -14.77
CA PHE A 42 1.85 9.76 -15.44
C PHE A 42 1.28 10.81 -14.49
N PHE A 43 1.40 10.62 -13.17
CA PHE A 43 0.85 11.56 -12.20
C PHE A 43 1.68 12.84 -12.15
N ARG A 44 1.01 13.99 -12.24
CA ARG A 44 1.63 15.30 -12.10
C ARG A 44 2.26 15.41 -10.72
N HIS A 45 3.52 15.82 -10.67
CA HIS A 45 4.33 15.88 -9.45
C HIS A 45 4.63 14.52 -8.80
N ALA A 46 4.38 13.40 -9.48
CA ALA A 46 5.01 12.13 -9.14
C ALA A 46 6.34 11.96 -9.88
N GLY A 47 7.19 11.09 -9.36
CA GLY A 47 8.47 10.75 -9.98
C GLY A 47 9.07 9.52 -9.31
N ALA A 48 10.32 9.20 -9.65
CA ALA A 48 10.97 7.97 -9.17
C ALA A 48 10.98 7.81 -7.64
N LYS A 49 11.11 8.91 -6.89
CA LYS A 49 11.06 8.89 -5.41
C LYS A 49 9.66 8.51 -4.89
N THR A 50 8.61 9.11 -5.45
CA THR A 50 7.22 8.79 -5.10
C THR A 50 6.90 7.33 -5.43
N TRP A 51 7.31 6.84 -6.61
CA TRP A 51 7.13 5.43 -6.95
C TRP A 51 7.87 4.49 -5.98
N ARG A 52 9.12 4.80 -5.64
CA ARG A 52 9.92 3.98 -4.72
C ARG A 52 9.23 3.82 -3.36
N GLU A 53 8.73 4.92 -2.81
CA GLU A 53 8.01 4.93 -1.54
C GLU A 53 6.71 4.10 -1.61
N ILE A 54 5.90 4.31 -2.66
CA ILE A 54 4.68 3.50 -2.89
C ILE A 54 5.02 2.01 -2.95
N GLN A 55 6.02 1.65 -3.74
CA GLN A 55 6.45 0.26 -3.92
C GLN A 55 6.93 -0.37 -2.60
N GLU A 56 7.68 0.38 -1.78
CA GLU A 56 8.16 -0.09 -0.48
C GLU A 56 7.00 -0.38 0.47
N VAL A 57 6.02 0.52 0.55
CA VAL A 57 4.82 0.32 1.38
C VAL A 57 3.98 -0.85 0.86
N GLN A 58 3.79 -0.98 -0.45
CA GLN A 58 3.11 -2.14 -1.04
C GLN A 58 3.79 -3.47 -0.67
N ILE A 59 5.12 -3.52 -0.68
CA ILE A 59 5.89 -4.72 -0.26
C ILE A 59 5.66 -5.02 1.22
N ASN A 60 5.69 -4.00 2.08
CA ASN A 60 5.50 -4.16 3.52
C ASN A 60 4.09 -4.65 3.87
N LEU A 61 3.05 -4.11 3.21
CA LEU A 61 1.67 -4.57 3.37
C LEU A 61 1.53 -6.05 2.99
N ARG A 62 2.01 -6.45 1.82
CA ARG A 62 1.96 -7.85 1.35
C ARG A 62 2.74 -8.82 2.24
N ARG A 63 3.87 -8.37 2.83
CA ARG A 63 4.63 -9.17 3.81
C ARG A 63 3.85 -9.38 5.10
N ASN A 64 3.18 -8.34 5.58
CA ASN A 64 2.38 -8.40 6.79
C ASN A 64 1.17 -9.32 6.61
N GLU A 65 0.53 -9.31 5.44
CA GLU A 65 -0.53 -10.28 5.10
C GLU A 65 -0.04 -11.72 5.17
N ARG A 66 1.11 -12.05 4.56
CA ARG A 66 1.68 -13.41 4.57
C ARG A 66 2.08 -13.90 5.95
N ARG A 67 2.62 -13.00 6.79
CA ARG A 67 2.98 -13.34 8.18
C ARG A 67 1.75 -13.67 9.02
N GLN A 68 0.63 -13.03 8.74
CA GLN A 68 -0.63 -13.23 9.47
C GLN A 68 -1.46 -14.39 8.91
N SER A 69 -1.21 -14.84 7.68
CA SER A 69 -1.92 -15.95 7.05
C SER A 69 -1.33 -17.34 7.34
N LEU A 70 -0.27 -17.45 8.15
CA LEU A 70 0.18 -18.76 8.66
C LEU A 70 -0.83 -19.25 9.71
N PRO A 71 -1.53 -20.38 9.53
CA PRO A 71 -2.35 -21.01 10.56
C PRO A 71 -1.45 -21.66 11.63
N GLY A 72 -0.58 -20.87 12.26
CA GLY A 72 0.43 -21.32 13.23
C GLY A 72 -0.12 -21.52 14.64
N ARG A 73 -1.29 -22.14 14.78
CA ARG A 73 -1.79 -22.69 16.06
C ARG A 73 -2.66 -23.94 15.93
N ALA A 74 -3.19 -24.25 14.75
CA ALA A 74 -3.99 -25.46 14.56
C ALA A 74 -3.14 -26.74 14.39
N ALA A 75 -1.85 -26.62 14.02
CA ALA A 75 -0.97 -27.76 13.78
C ALA A 75 -0.06 -28.12 14.98
N GLU A 76 -0.18 -27.42 16.12
CA GLU A 76 0.62 -27.68 17.34
C GLU A 76 -0.19 -28.32 18.49
N LEU A 77 -1.44 -28.71 18.23
CA LEU A 77 -2.34 -29.33 19.22
C LEU A 77 -2.92 -30.69 18.78
N LEU A 78 -2.19 -31.47 17.99
CA LEU A 78 -2.50 -32.89 17.73
C LEU A 78 -1.23 -33.74 17.77
#